data_AF-A0A921MF81-F1
#
_entry.id   AF-A0A921MF81-F1
#
_cell.length_a   1.000
_cell.length_b   1.000
_cell.length_c   1.000
_cell.angle_alpha   90.00
_cell.angle_beta   90.00
_cell.angle_gamma   90.00
#
_symmetry.space_group_name_H-M   'P 1'
#
loop_
_entity.id
_entity.type
_entity.pdbx_description
1 polymer ?
#
loop_
_entity_poly.entity_id
_entity_poly.type
_entity_poly.pdbx_seq_one_letter_code
_entity_poly.pdbx_strand_id
1 'polypeptide(L)' 'MSTADPITTPAQRLAQAQAKADVLTEALPWIKTFAGATVVIKYGGNAMVSPELQQAFADDIAFLRFAGIRPIVVH' A
#
# COMPACT_ATOMS: atom_id res chain seq x y z
N MET A 1 -23.58 -3.17 7.05
CA MET A 1 -23.44 -2.68 8.44
C MET A 1 -21.99 -2.31 8.66
N SER A 2 -21.62 -1.07 8.36
CA SER A 2 -20.51 -0.34 8.96
C SER A 2 -20.92 1.12 8.88
N THR A 3 -21.48 1.57 9.99
CA THR A 3 -21.89 2.94 10.24
C THR A 3 -20.66 3.82 10.10
N ALA A 4 -20.73 4.87 9.27
CA ALA A 4 -19.80 5.99 9.41
C ALA A 4 -19.81 6.42 10.88
N ASP A 5 -18.65 6.36 11.52
CA ASP A 5 -18.52 6.60 12.97
C ASP A 5 -19.08 7.98 13.34
N PRO A 6 -19.95 8.07 14.37
CA PRO A 6 -20.51 9.33 14.80
C PRO A 6 -19.44 10.14 15.54
N ILE A 7 -19.08 11.29 14.96
CA ILE A 7 -18.31 12.41 15.53
C ILE A 7 -16.79 12.19 15.68
N THR A 8 -16.07 12.04 14.56
CA THR A 8 -14.66 12.47 14.53
C THR A 8 -14.61 14.00 14.44
N THR A 9 -14.13 14.67 15.50
CA THR A 9 -13.99 16.13 15.52
C THR A 9 -13.03 16.61 14.42
N PRO A 10 -13.14 17.86 13.95
CA PRO A 10 -12.17 18.41 13.00
C PRO A 10 -10.71 18.25 13.45
N ALA A 11 -10.44 18.43 14.75
CA ALA A 11 -9.12 18.23 15.34
C ALA A 11 -8.63 16.78 15.22
N GLN A 12 -9.48 15.79 15.49
CA GLN A 12 -9.12 14.38 15.34
C GLN A 12 -8.86 13.99 13.88
N ARG A 13 -9.63 14.53 12.93
CA ARG A 13 -9.37 14.31 11.49
C ARG A 13 -8.02 14.91 11.06
N LEU A 14 -7.70 16.10 11.55
CA LEU A 14 -6.41 16.73 11.27
C LEU A 14 -5.25 15.91 11.85
N ALA A 15 -5.39 15.42 13.08
CA ALA A 15 -4.39 14.56 13.71
C ALA A 15 -4.19 13.26 12.92
N GLN A 16 -5.27 12.62 12.45
CA GLN A 16 -5.18 11.43 11.59
C GLN A 16 -4.54 11.72 10.24
N ALA A 17 -4.86 12.86 9.62
CA ALA A 17 -4.25 13.28 8.36
C ALA A 17 -2.75 13.56 8.54
N GLN A 18 -2.37 14.21 9.64
CA GLN A 18 -0.97 14.45 9.99
C GLN A 18 -0.22 13.14 10.17
N ALA A 19 -0.76 12.21 10.96
CA ALA A 19 -0.13 10.90 11.18
C ALA A 19 0.07 10.12 9.86
N LYS A 20 -0.89 10.19 8.92
CA LYS A 20 -0.73 9.59 7.59
C LYS A 20 0.34 10.30 6.75
N ALA A 21 0.41 11.62 6.80
CA ALA A 21 1.42 12.40 6.10
C ALA A 21 2.83 12.11 6.61
N ASP A 22 2.98 11.93 7.93
CA ASP A 22 4.26 11.59 8.56
C ASP A 22 4.75 10.22 8.08
N VAL A 23 3.90 9.20 8.10
CA VAL A 23 4.23 7.85 7.58
C VAL A 23 4.64 7.89 6.11
N LEU A 24 3.91 8.63 5.27
CA LEU A 24 4.26 8.78 3.86
C LEU A 24 5.60 9.50 3.68
N THR A 25 5.88 10.52 4.50
CA THR A 25 7.14 11.27 4.47
C THR A 25 8.32 10.39 4.85
N GLU A 26 8.18 9.56 5.88
CA GLU A 26 9.20 8.59 6.31
C GLU A 26 9.46 7.52 5.24
N ALA A 27 8.47 7.15 4.44
CA ALA A 27 8.61 6.20 3.34
C ALA A 27 9.27 6.82 2.08
N LEU A 28 9.27 8.15 1.91
CA LEU A 28 9.79 8.80 0.69
C LEU A 28 11.25 8.44 0.33
N PRO A 29 12.21 8.36 1.26
CA PRO A 29 13.58 7.96 0.93
C PRO A 29 13.64 6.54 0.32
N TRP A 30 12.84 5.61 0.85
CA TRP A 30 12.73 4.26 0.32
C TRP A 30 12.13 4.26 -1.10
N ILE A 31 11.03 4.99 -1.31
CA ILE A 31 10.39 5.11 -2.62
C ILE A 31 11.38 5.65 -3.65
N LYS A 32 12.13 6.71 -3.31
CA LYS A 32 13.15 7.29 -4.20
C LYS A 32 14.28 6.31 -4.53
N THR A 33 14.65 5.44 -3.59
CA THR A 33 15.73 4.45 -3.78
C THR A 33 15.37 3.42 -4.84
N PHE A 34 14.09 3.00 -4.88
CA PHE A 34 13.62 1.96 -5.79
C PHE A 34 12.84 2.49 -7.00
N ALA A 35 12.65 3.80 -7.11
CA ALA A 35 12.03 4.41 -8.29
C ALA A 35 12.79 4.02 -9.56
N GLY A 36 12.08 3.44 -10.52
CA GLY A 36 12.65 2.92 -11.76
C GLY A 36 13.41 1.60 -11.61
N ALA A 37 13.42 0.94 -10.45
CA ALA A 37 13.95 -0.41 -10.30
C ALA A 37 13.00 -1.44 -10.96
N THR A 38 13.56 -2.55 -11.44
CA THR A 38 12.78 -3.71 -11.87
C THR A 38 12.87 -4.77 -10.79
N VAL A 39 11.72 -5.20 -10.28
CA VAL A 39 11.63 -6.12 -9.13
C VAL A 39 10.84 -7.35 -9.57
N VAL A 40 11.47 -8.52 -9.52
CA VAL A 40 10.80 -9.78 -9.83
C VAL A 40 10.23 -10.36 -8.54
N ILE A 41 8.92 -10.62 -8.53
CA ILE A 41 8.15 -11.05 -7.37
C ILE A 41 7.58 -12.43 -7.69
N LYS A 42 8.03 -13.45 -6.97
CA LYS A 42 7.43 -14.78 -7.05
C LYS A 42 6.12 -14.78 -6.26
N TYR A 43 5.01 -15.03 -6.95
CA TYR A 43 3.67 -15.09 -6.39
C TYR A 43 3.13 -16.52 -6.45
N GLY A 44 3.15 -17.24 -5.32
CA GLY A 44 2.61 -18.59 -5.30
C GLY A 44 2.55 -19.20 -3.91
N GLY A 45 1.93 -20.37 -3.80
CA GLY A 45 1.66 -21.02 -2.51
C GLY A 45 0.44 -20.41 -1.82
N ASN A 46 0.49 -20.28 -0.49
CA ASN A 46 -0.67 -19.87 0.33
C ASN A 46 -1.26 -18.50 -0.02
N ALA A 47 -0.48 -17.61 -0.65
CA ALA A 47 -0.94 -16.29 -1.07
C ALA A 47 -1.93 -16.32 -2.26
N MET A 48 -2.10 -17.48 -2.92
CA MET A 48 -3.06 -17.67 -4.01
C MET A 48 -4.38 -18.31 -3.57
N VAL A 49 -4.52 -18.70 -2.29
CA VAL A 49 -5.61 -19.59 -1.87
C VAL A 49 -6.88 -18.82 -1.49
N SER A 50 -6.74 -17.65 -0.85
CA SER A 50 -7.90 -16.86 -0.42
C SER A 50 -8.10 -15.64 -1.34
N PRO A 51 -9.34 -15.30 -1.70
CA PRO A 51 -9.64 -14.10 -2.49
C PRO A 51 -9.12 -12.81 -1.84
N GLU A 52 -9.14 -12.73 -0.51
CA GLU A 52 -8.66 -11.56 0.23
C GLU A 52 -7.15 -11.37 0.09
N LEU A 53 -6.39 -12.47 0.12
CA LEU A 53 -4.94 -12.44 -0.09
C LEU A 53 -4.59 -12.12 -1.55
N GLN A 54 -5.38 -12.61 -2.50
CA GLN A 54 -5.22 -12.26 -3.91
C GLN A 54 -5.45 -10.75 -4.14
N GLN A 55 -6.49 -10.18 -3.52
CA GLN A 55 -6.77 -8.75 -3.62
C GLN A 55 -5.67 -7.91 -2.97
N ALA A 56 -5.26 -8.26 -1.75
CA ALA A 56 -4.16 -7.57 -1.07
C ALA A 56 -2.87 -7.59 -1.90
N PHE A 57 -2.54 -8.75 -2.49
CA PHE A 57 -1.40 -8.86 -3.38
C PHE A 57 -1.53 -7.96 -4.61
N ALA A 58 -2.70 -7.92 -5.24
CA ALA A 58 -2.95 -7.04 -6.39
C ALA A 58 -2.80 -5.55 -6.03
N ASP A 59 -3.31 -5.14 -4.87
CA ASP A 59 -3.20 -3.77 -4.36
C ASP A 59 -1.73 -3.39 -4.09
N ASP A 60 -0.92 -4.31 -3.54
CA ASP A 60 0.51 -4.10 -3.34
C ASP A 60 1.26 -3.93 -4.67
N ILE A 61 0.98 -4.77 -5.67
CA ILE A 61 1.58 -4.64 -7.01
C ILE A 61 1.21 -3.31 -7.66
N ALA A 62 -0.04 -2.88 -7.53
CA ALA A 62 -0.51 -1.58 -8.00
C ALA A 62 0.22 -0.44 -7.29
N PHE A 63 0.36 -0.51 -5.96
CA PHE A 63 1.12 0.46 -5.17
C PHE A 63 2.57 0.58 -5.64
N LEU A 64 3.27 -0.55 -5.82
CA LEU A 64 4.66 -0.54 -6.31
C LEU A 64 4.76 0.14 -7.69
N ARG A 65 3.80 -0.12 -8.59
CA ARG A 65 3.73 0.58 -9.88
C ARG A 65 3.53 2.08 -9.72
N PHE A 66 2.61 2.51 -8.86
CA PHE A 66 2.39 3.94 -8.58
C PHE A 66 3.61 4.61 -7.93
N ALA A 67 4.37 3.88 -7.11
CA ALA A 67 5.62 4.33 -6.51
C ALA A 67 6.79 4.41 -7.52
N GLY A 68 6.57 4.10 -8.81
CA GLY A 68 7.57 4.17 -9.87
C GLY A 68 8.41 2.91 -10.03
N ILE A 69 8.13 1.85 -9.29
CA ILE A 69 8.80 0.54 -9.41
C ILE A 69 8.21 -0.21 -10.61
N ARG A 70 9.00 -1.07 -11.26
CA ARG A 70 8.56 -1.96 -12.33
C ARG A 70 8.47 -3.41 -11.84
N PRO A 71 7.39 -3.79 -11.11
CA PRO A 71 7.21 -5.17 -10.67
C PRO A 71 6.95 -6.11 -11.87
N ILE A 72 7.55 -7.30 -11.81
CA ILE A 72 7.30 -8.44 -12.68
C ILE A 72 6.84 -9.58 -11.78
N VAL A 73 5.61 -10.03 -11.95
CA VAL A 73 5.06 -11.15 -11.16
C VAL A 73 5.32 -12.47 -11.90
N VAL A 74 5.86 -13.45 -11.18
CA VAL A 74 6.06 -14.82 -11.67
C VAL A 74 5.27 -15.73 -10.75
N HIS A 75 4.32 -16.50 -11.28
CA HIS A 75 3.48 -17.41 -10.50
C HIS A 75 3.75 -18.88 -10.80
#